data_AF-A0A8H3X9I3-F1
#
_entry.id   AF-A0A8H3X9I3-F1
#
_cell.length_a   1.000
_cell.length_b   1.000
_cell.length_c   1.000
_cell.angle_alpha   90.00
_cell.angle_beta   90.00
_cell.angle_gamma   90.00
#
_symmetry.space_group_name_H-M   'P 1'
#
loop_
_entity.id
_entity.type
_entity.pdbx_description
1 polymer ?
#
loop_
_entity_poly.entity_id
_entity_poly.type
_entity_poly.pdbx_seq_one_letter_code
_entity_poly.pdbx_strand_id
1 'polypeptide(L)'
;MINLPNECLFKILINLKNYHDLKRYHKTLNSCLLVNRQWCRNAVRLLWSEIEIHGNKSLLRMCLLALNEEEKALLKPFEIMLPNDPKPLFKYLTYTTVIHISSINGGEKWVSHLADYSWSDLAQKIRYSLIKMFLRTSERLKHLTSF
;
A
#
# COMPACT_ATOMS: atom_id res chain seq x y z
N MET A 1 -25.92 -22.13 9.76
CA MET A 1 -24.80 -22.27 8.81
C MET A 1 -23.50 -22.29 9.59
N ILE A 2 -22.72 -23.36 9.49
CA ILE A 2 -21.39 -23.44 10.10
C ILE A 2 -20.47 -22.56 9.24
N ASN A 3 -20.02 -21.44 9.78
CA ASN A 3 -19.02 -20.61 9.12
C ASN A 3 -17.64 -21.20 9.39
N LEU A 4 -16.88 -21.46 8.33
CA LEU A 4 -15.48 -21.86 8.46
C LEU A 4 -14.71 -20.81 9.26
N PRO A 5 -13.89 -21.17 10.27
CA PRO A 5 -13.08 -20.21 11.01
C PRO A 5 -12.15 -19.38 10.10
N ASN A 6 -11.84 -18.15 10.49
CA ASN A 6 -11.01 -17.26 9.66
C ASN A 6 -9.60 -17.82 9.44
N GLU A 7 -9.06 -18.50 10.44
CA GLU A 7 -7.74 -19.14 10.39
C GLU A 7 -7.71 -20.24 9.32
N CYS A 8 -8.79 -21.03 9.24
CA CYS A 8 -8.95 -22.07 8.23
C CYS A 8 -9.12 -21.46 6.83
N LEU A 9 -9.98 -20.45 6.69
CA LEU A 9 -10.18 -19.76 5.41
C LEU A 9 -8.89 -19.10 4.92
N PHE A 10 -8.16 -18.44 5.82
CA PHE A 10 -6.89 -17.81 5.51
C PHE A 10 -5.84 -18.84 5.04
N LYS A 11 -5.76 -20.01 5.69
CA LYS A 11 -4.93 -21.13 5.24
C LYS A 11 -5.34 -21.63 3.86
N ILE A 12 -6.64 -21.78 3.58
CA ILE A 12 -7.10 -22.17 2.24
C ILE A 12 -6.60 -21.18 1.20
N LEU A 13 -6.82 -19.88 1.42
CA LEU A 13 -6.41 -18.84 0.48
C LEU A 13 -4.88 -18.83 0.27
N ILE A 14 -4.08 -19.01 1.32
CA ILE A 14 -2.61 -19.12 1.19
C ILE A 14 -2.21 -20.31 0.33
N ASN A 15 -2.87 -21.47 0.49
CA ASN A 15 -2.56 -22.66 -0.29
C ASN A 15 -2.95 -22.54 -1.78
N LEU A 16 -3.74 -21.52 -2.15
CA LEU A 16 -3.98 -21.18 -3.56
C LEU A 16 -2.80 -20.42 -4.20
N LYS A 17 -1.81 -19.98 -3.40
CA LYS A 17 -0.63 -19.26 -3.91
C LYS A 17 0.22 -20.20 -4.76
N ASN A 18 0.19 -19.98 -6.06
CA ASN A 18 1.12 -20.59 -6.99
C ASN A 18 2.28 -19.62 -7.25
N TYR A 19 3.49 -19.98 -6.80
CA TYR A 19 4.68 -19.13 -6.96
C TYR A 19 5.13 -19.00 -8.43
N HIS A 20 4.70 -19.90 -9.31
CA HIS A 20 4.96 -19.80 -10.75
C HIS A 20 3.97 -18.89 -11.48
N ASP A 21 2.83 -18.52 -10.86
CA ASP A 21 1.81 -17.65 -11.47
C ASP A 21 1.12 -16.77 -10.42
N LEU A 22 1.87 -15.76 -9.94
CA LEU A 22 1.35 -14.76 -9.00
C LEU A 22 0.20 -13.94 -9.60
N LYS A 23 0.18 -13.73 -10.92
CA LYS A 23 -0.89 -12.98 -11.60
C LYS A 23 -2.23 -13.71 -11.45
N ARG A 24 -2.26 -15.03 -11.65
CA ARG A 24 -3.46 -15.84 -11.42
C ARG A 24 -3.85 -15.86 -9.94
N TYR A 25 -2.88 -15.94 -9.04
CA TYR A 25 -3.16 -15.86 -7.60
C TYR A 25 -3.85 -14.55 -7.20
N HIS A 26 -3.37 -13.40 -7.66
CA HIS A 26 -4.02 -12.11 -7.44
C HIS A 26 -5.43 -12.05 -8.04
N LYS A 27 -5.65 -12.62 -9.23
CA LYS A 27 -7.00 -12.72 -9.81
C LYS A 27 -7.94 -13.54 -8.92
N THR A 28 -7.47 -14.68 -8.43
CA THR A 28 -8.25 -15.53 -7.51
C THR A 28 -8.62 -14.77 -6.23
N LEU A 29 -7.66 -14.07 -5.61
CA LEU A 29 -7.93 -13.25 -4.42
C LEU A 29 -8.92 -12.11 -4.70
N ASN A 30 -8.83 -11.46 -5.87
CA ASN A 30 -9.81 -10.45 -6.27
C ASN A 30 -11.22 -11.02 -6.42
N SER A 31 -11.37 -12.21 -6.99
CA SER A 31 -12.68 -12.90 -7.02
C SER A 31 -13.20 -13.21 -5.62
N CYS A 32 -12.32 -13.58 -4.68
CA CYS A 32 -12.70 -13.82 -3.28
C CYS A 32 -13.24 -12.57 -2.56
N LEU A 33 -12.95 -11.35 -3.05
CA LEU A 33 -13.50 -10.11 -2.49
C LEU A 33 -15.03 -10.04 -2.63
N LEU A 34 -15.59 -10.71 -3.64
CA LEU A 34 -16.99 -10.62 -4.01
C LEU A 34 -17.86 -11.75 -3.45
N VAL A 35 -17.26 -12.76 -2.80
CA VAL A 35 -17.98 -13.93 -2.30
C VAL A 35 -18.88 -13.58 -1.11
N ASN A 36 -18.29 -13.04 -0.04
CA ASN A 36 -19.00 -12.48 1.11
C ASN A 36 -18.03 -11.69 2.00
N ARG A 37 -18.55 -11.05 3.05
CA ARG A 37 -17.76 -10.22 3.97
C ARG A 37 -16.58 -10.96 4.63
N GLN A 38 -16.73 -12.24 4.92
CA GLN A 38 -15.67 -13.04 5.56
C GLN A 38 -14.53 -13.33 4.59
N TRP A 39 -14.85 -13.74 3.35
CA TRP A 39 -13.88 -13.97 2.29
C TRP A 39 -13.16 -12.68 1.90
N CYS A 40 -13.90 -11.58 1.75
CA CYS A 40 -13.36 -10.26 1.49
C CYS A 40 -12.30 -9.86 2.52
N ARG A 41 -12.61 -9.99 3.81
CA ARG A 41 -11.67 -9.66 4.90
C ARG A 41 -10.35 -10.45 4.84
N ASN A 42 -10.42 -11.73 4.51
CA ASN A 42 -9.22 -12.58 4.45
C ASN A 42 -8.43 -12.37 3.15
N ALA A 43 -9.11 -12.20 2.01
CA ALA A 43 -8.48 -11.92 0.73
C ALA A 43 -7.78 -10.55 0.71
N VAL A 44 -8.40 -9.49 1.28
CA VAL A 44 -7.76 -8.18 1.43
C VAL A 44 -6.43 -8.27 2.19
N ARG A 45 -6.37 -9.05 3.27
CA ARG A 45 -5.12 -9.23 4.03
C ARG A 45 -4.00 -9.80 3.18
N LEU A 46 -4.31 -10.73 2.29
CA LEU A 46 -3.34 -11.37 1.39
C LEU A 46 -2.97 -10.51 0.19
N LEU A 47 -3.93 -9.76 -0.37
CA LEU A 47 -3.67 -8.81 -1.45
C LEU A 47 -2.73 -7.68 -1.02
N TRP A 48 -2.77 -7.32 0.27
CA TRP A 48 -1.99 -6.23 0.84
C TRP A 48 -0.78 -6.68 1.65
N SER A 49 -0.49 -7.99 1.70
CA SER A 49 0.65 -8.52 2.45
C SER A 49 2.00 -8.22 1.78
N GLU A 50 2.00 -8.08 0.46
CA GLU A 50 3.17 -7.79 -0.35
C GLU A 50 2.77 -6.72 -1.36
N ILE A 51 3.38 -5.54 -1.27
CA ILE A 51 3.05 -4.39 -2.09
C ILE A 51 4.29 -3.79 -2.74
N GLU A 52 4.12 -3.31 -3.96
CA GLU A 52 5.17 -2.68 -4.75
C GLU A 52 4.71 -1.30 -5.21
N ILE A 53 5.37 -0.26 -4.69
CA ILE A 53 5.17 1.13 -5.08
C ILE A 53 6.14 1.41 -6.23
N HIS A 54 5.83 0.87 -7.40
CA HIS A 54 6.54 1.14 -8.66
C HIS A 54 5.57 1.73 -9.68
N GLY A 55 5.55 3.06 -9.85
CA GLY A 55 4.63 3.74 -10.78
C GLY A 55 3.12 3.54 -10.50
N ASN A 56 2.75 2.82 -9.43
CA ASN A 56 1.36 2.55 -9.07
C ASN A 56 0.76 3.77 -8.34
N LYS A 57 0.16 4.68 -9.12
CA LYS A 57 -0.43 5.94 -8.63
C LYS A 57 -1.51 5.73 -7.58
N SER A 58 -2.34 4.69 -7.73
CA SER A 58 -3.43 4.40 -6.78
C SER A 58 -2.88 3.93 -5.44
N LEU A 59 -1.85 3.07 -5.45
CA LEU A 59 -1.19 2.62 -4.24
C LEU A 59 -0.44 3.76 -3.55
N LEU A 60 0.28 4.59 -4.31
CA LEU A 60 0.96 5.78 -3.80
C LEU A 60 -0.03 6.73 -3.13
N ARG A 61 -1.15 7.05 -3.80
CA ARG A 61 -2.23 7.89 -3.26
C ARG A 61 -2.76 7.34 -1.94
N MET A 62 -3.01 6.04 -1.87
CA MET A 62 -3.49 5.38 -0.64
C MET A 62 -2.46 5.47 0.50
N CYS A 63 -1.16 5.31 0.19
CA CYS A 63 -0.11 5.47 1.19
C CYS A 63 0.00 6.93 1.68
N LEU A 64 -0.16 7.90 0.79
CA LEU A 64 -0.15 9.33 1.14
C LEU A 64 -1.32 9.73 2.05
N LEU A 65 -2.50 9.14 1.86
CA LEU A 65 -3.65 9.32 2.77
C LEU A 65 -3.37 8.82 4.18
N ALA A 66 -2.46 7.86 4.34
CA ALA A 66 -2.14 7.25 5.62
C ALA A 66 -1.04 7.98 6.41
N LEU A 67 -0.44 9.02 5.82
CA LEU A 67 0.57 9.83 6.51
C LEU A 67 -0.06 10.56 7.70
N ASN A 68 0.65 10.61 8.82
CA ASN A 68 0.30 11.46 9.95
C ASN A 68 0.85 12.89 9.75
N GLU A 69 0.53 13.80 10.67
CA GLU A 69 0.94 15.21 10.54
C GLU A 69 2.47 15.39 10.52
N GLU A 70 3.23 14.57 11.24
CA GLU A 70 4.70 14.62 11.20
C GLU A 70 5.26 14.20 9.84
N GLU A 71 4.70 13.14 9.26
CA GLU A 71 5.13 12.62 7.96
C GLU A 71 4.73 13.59 6.84
N LYS A 72 3.54 14.20 6.93
CA LYS A 72 3.11 15.26 6.01
C LYS A 72 3.98 16.51 6.12
N ALA A 73 4.49 16.83 7.31
CA ALA A 73 5.35 17.99 7.52
C ALA A 73 6.63 17.94 6.67
N LEU A 74 7.13 16.74 6.36
CA LEU A 74 8.30 16.53 5.49
C LEU A 74 8.05 16.94 4.04
N LEU A 75 6.78 17.02 3.63
CA LEU A 75 6.34 17.31 2.27
C LEU A 75 5.84 18.75 2.11
N LYS A 76 5.60 19.47 3.22
CA LYS A 76 5.15 20.87 3.23
C LYS A 76 6.03 21.82 2.40
N PRO A 77 7.37 21.74 2.42
CA PRO A 77 8.23 22.65 1.64
C PRO A 77 8.02 22.56 0.13
N PHE A 78 7.44 21.46 -0.35
CA PHE A 78 7.19 21.22 -1.78
C PHE A 78 5.76 21.60 -2.20
N GLU A 79 4.96 22.13 -1.27
CA GLU A 79 3.58 22.59 -1.49
C GLU A 79 2.69 21.56 -2.22
N ILE A 80 2.93 20.27 -2.00
CA ILE A 80 2.18 19.23 -2.71
C ILE A 80 0.72 19.20 -2.28
N MET A 81 -0.18 19.05 -3.26
CA MET A 81 -1.58 18.75 -2.97
C MET A 81 -1.71 17.30 -2.53
N LEU A 82 -1.77 17.08 -1.22
CA LEU A 82 -2.03 15.76 -0.66
C LEU A 82 -3.47 15.32 -0.93
N PRO A 83 -3.70 14.02 -1.16
CA PRO A 83 -5.06 13.49 -1.28
C PRO A 83 -5.85 13.73 0.03
N ASN A 84 -7.13 14.07 -0.10
CA ASN A 84 -8.04 14.30 1.04
C ASN A 84 -9.28 13.39 0.96
N ASP A 85 -9.09 12.16 0.49
CA ASP A 85 -10.16 11.17 0.34
C ASP A 85 -10.70 10.68 1.69
N PRO A 86 -11.93 10.12 1.72
CA PRO A 86 -12.46 9.45 2.88
C PRO A 86 -11.55 8.34 3.40
N LYS A 87 -11.65 8.05 4.70
CA LYS A 87 -10.87 6.99 5.34
C LYS A 87 -11.11 5.64 4.63
N PRO A 88 -10.05 4.86 4.38
CA PRO A 88 -10.18 3.57 3.73
C PRO A 88 -11.01 2.59 4.55
N LEU A 89 -11.75 1.72 3.87
CA LEU A 89 -12.63 0.71 4.48
C LEU A 89 -11.87 -0.27 5.40
N PHE A 90 -10.62 -0.57 5.04
CA PHE A 90 -9.73 -1.41 5.83
C PHE A 90 -8.47 -0.64 6.21
N LYS A 91 -7.84 -1.07 7.31
CA LYS A 91 -6.48 -0.67 7.66
C LYS A 91 -5.47 -1.42 6.79
N TYR A 92 -5.52 -1.21 5.48
CA TYR A 92 -4.78 -1.98 4.48
C TYR A 92 -3.29 -2.13 4.81
N LEU A 93 -2.67 -1.03 5.21
CA LEU A 93 -1.22 -0.95 5.50
C LEU A 93 -0.77 -1.78 6.70
N THR A 94 -1.68 -2.06 7.65
CA THR A 94 -1.37 -2.95 8.79
C THR A 94 -1.21 -4.41 8.37
N TYR A 95 -1.66 -4.78 7.16
CA TYR A 95 -1.49 -6.12 6.62
C TYR A 95 -0.16 -6.32 5.91
N THR A 96 0.55 -5.23 5.60
CA THR A 96 1.78 -5.25 4.82
C THR A 96 2.91 -5.93 5.56
N THR A 97 3.45 -7.00 4.98
CA THR A 97 4.60 -7.75 5.48
C THR A 97 5.85 -7.53 4.64
N VAL A 98 5.68 -7.20 3.35
CA VAL A 98 6.74 -6.92 2.40
C VAL A 98 6.38 -5.66 1.62
N ILE A 99 7.31 -4.71 1.54
CA ILE A 99 7.16 -3.49 0.76
C ILE A 99 8.41 -3.27 -0.11
N HIS A 100 8.16 -3.04 -1.40
CA HIS A 100 9.16 -2.60 -2.35
C HIS A 100 8.83 -1.16 -2.78
N ILE A 101 9.68 -0.20 -2.43
CA ILE A 101 9.56 1.19 -2.86
C ILE A 101 10.64 1.46 -3.89
N SER A 102 10.26 1.65 -5.14
CA SER A 102 11.19 1.98 -6.21
C SER A 102 10.83 3.35 -6.79
N SER A 103 11.00 3.54 -8.10
CA SER A 103 10.74 4.82 -8.76
C SER A 103 9.31 5.30 -8.50
N ILE A 104 9.23 6.38 -7.71
CA ILE A 104 8.02 7.16 -7.54
C ILE A 104 7.87 7.99 -8.81
N ASN A 105 7.06 7.50 -9.74
CA ASN A 105 6.84 8.14 -11.04
C ASN A 105 5.46 8.80 -11.09
N GLY A 106 5.38 9.94 -11.80
CA GLY A 106 4.11 10.56 -12.18
C GLY A 106 3.46 11.48 -11.15
N GLY A 107 4.23 12.03 -10.20
CA GLY A 107 3.78 13.13 -9.34
C GLY A 107 4.18 14.52 -9.84
N GLU A 108 4.71 14.63 -11.06
CA GLU A 108 4.92 15.92 -11.75
C GLU A 108 3.64 16.77 -11.79
N LYS A 109 2.47 16.12 -11.84
CA LYS A 109 1.16 16.77 -11.78
C LYS A 109 0.72 17.22 -10.39
N TRP A 110 1.43 16.83 -9.34
CA TRP A 110 1.09 17.13 -7.93
C TRP A 110 1.84 18.34 -7.40
N VAL A 111 2.74 18.90 -8.20
CA VAL A 111 3.58 20.02 -7.84
C VAL A 111 3.22 21.20 -8.72
N SER A 112 2.73 22.29 -8.13
CA SER A 112 2.45 23.54 -8.82
C SER A 112 3.72 24.33 -9.17
N HIS A 113 4.81 24.14 -8.41
CA HIS A 113 6.04 24.92 -8.51
C HIS A 113 7.31 24.05 -8.44
N LEU A 114 7.61 23.28 -9.50
CA LEU A 114 8.90 22.59 -9.64
C LEU A 114 10.08 23.53 -9.95
N ALA A 115 9.86 24.85 -9.99
CA ALA A 115 10.90 25.82 -10.32
C ALA A 115 11.99 25.91 -9.24
N ASP A 116 11.63 25.69 -7.97
CA ASP A 116 12.55 25.83 -6.83
C ASP A 116 13.12 24.49 -6.33
N TYR A 117 12.56 23.36 -6.77
CA TYR A 117 12.93 22.02 -6.31
C TYR A 117 12.98 20.99 -7.43
N SER A 118 14.01 20.13 -7.42
CA SER A 118 14.08 18.99 -8.32
C SER A 118 13.03 17.95 -7.98
N TRP A 119 12.42 17.33 -9.00
CA TRP A 119 11.56 16.15 -8.84
C TRP A 119 12.25 15.03 -8.02
N SER A 120 13.57 14.91 -8.17
CA SER A 120 14.37 13.95 -7.41
C SER A 120 14.28 14.18 -5.89
N ASP A 121 14.32 15.44 -5.46
CA ASP A 121 14.27 15.80 -4.03
C ASP A 121 12.90 15.50 -3.44
N LEU A 122 11.83 15.84 -4.17
CA LEU A 122 10.47 15.51 -3.74
C LEU A 122 10.27 14.00 -3.70
N ALA A 123 10.68 13.27 -4.74
CA ALA A 123 10.57 11.81 -4.76
C ALA A 123 11.30 11.17 -3.56
N GLN A 124 12.47 11.68 -3.20
CA GLN A 124 13.21 11.23 -2.03
C GLN A 124 12.47 11.52 -0.72
N LYS A 125 11.84 12.69 -0.59
CA LYS A 125 11.07 13.07 0.60
C LYS A 125 9.76 12.28 0.72
N ILE A 126 9.08 12.01 -0.38
CA ILE A 126 7.93 11.10 -0.43
C ILE A 126 8.38 9.72 0.03
N ARG A 127 9.43 9.16 -0.58
CA ARG A 127 9.99 7.85 -0.22
C ARG A 127 10.29 7.77 1.28
N TYR A 128 10.99 8.76 1.84
CA TYR A 128 11.29 8.81 3.26
C TYR A 128 10.03 8.87 4.15
N SER A 129 9.04 9.68 3.76
CA SER A 129 7.75 9.78 4.47
C SER A 129 6.98 8.46 4.45
N LEU A 130 7.00 7.75 3.31
CA LEU A 130 6.39 6.43 3.18
C LEU A 130 7.10 5.40 4.06
N ILE A 131 8.44 5.37 4.07
CA ILE A 131 9.21 4.46 4.94
C ILE A 131 8.85 4.71 6.41
N LYS A 132 8.87 5.97 6.86
CA LYS A 132 8.50 6.35 8.24
C LYS A 132 7.07 5.88 8.57
N MET A 133 6.13 6.08 7.65
CA MET A 133 4.75 5.64 7.80
C MET A 133 4.61 4.11 7.87
N PHE A 134 5.33 3.34 7.05
CA PHE A 134 5.29 1.87 7.11
C PHE A 134 5.86 1.34 8.42
N LEU A 135 6.95 1.92 8.91
CA LEU A 135 7.54 1.55 10.20
C LEU A 135 6.59 1.86 11.38
N ARG A 136 5.78 2.92 11.26
CA ARG A 136 4.76 3.26 12.26
C ARG A 136 3.51 2.38 12.18
N THR A 137 3.04 2.06 10.98
CA THR A 137 1.71 1.46 10.77
C THR A 137 1.73 -0.06 10.64
N SER A 138 2.84 -0.64 10.19
CA SER A 138 2.93 -2.09 10.02
C SER A 138 3.56 -2.77 11.23
N GLU A 139 2.72 -3.49 11.97
CA GLU A 139 3.15 -4.37 13.06
C GLU A 139 3.84 -5.65 12.55
N ARG A 140 3.69 -5.98 11.26
CA ARG A 140 4.08 -7.27 10.67
C ARG A 140 5.12 -7.14 9.57
N LEU A 141 5.74 -5.98 9.44
CA LEU A 141 6.72 -5.71 8.41
C LEU A 141 7.94 -6.62 8.62
N LYS A 142 8.27 -7.42 7.61
CA LYS A 142 9.41 -8.34 7.60
C LYS A 142 10.50 -7.88 6.66
N HIS A 143 10.12 -7.33 5.51
CA HIS A 143 11.05 -6.89 4.48
C HIS A 143 10.64 -5.53 3.93
N LEU A 144 11.60 -4.61 3.87
CA LEU A 144 11.49 -3.32 3.22
C LEU A 144 12.70 -3.15 2.31
N THR A 145 12.46 -2.97 1.02
CA THR A 145 13.52 -2.59 0.08
C THR A 145 13.18 -1.25 -0.54
N SER A 146 14.17 -0.37 -0.60
CA SER A 146 14.03 0.94 -1.22
C SER A 146 15.22 1.16 -2.15
N PHE A 147 14.95 1.48 -3.42
CA PHE A 147 15.95 1.78 -4.45
C PHE A 147 15.75 3.19 -5.03
#